data_AF-A0A9W5X6C7-F1
#
_entry.id   AF-A0A9W5X6C7-F1
#
_cell.length_a   1.000
_cell.length_b   1.000
_cell.length_c   1.000
_cell.angle_alpha   90.00
_cell.angle_beta   90.00
_cell.angle_gamma   90.00
#
_symmetry.space_group_name_H-M   'P 1'
#
loop_
_entity.id
_entity.type
_entity.pdbx_description
1 polymer ?
#
loop_
_entity_poly.entity_id
_entity_poly.type
_entity_poly.pdbx_seq_one_letter_code
_entity_poly.pdbx_strand_id
1 'polypeptide(L)' 'MSKKIKKKDIDEQLLDSIFTLEREWKQIRSLVERSIEPMDTSIYRENLAQAKYLFLLREARHRKISAIRYN' A
#
# COMPACT_ATOMS: atom_id res chain seq x y z
N MET A 1 3.87 -16.71 -28.21
CA MET A 1 2.74 -15.76 -28.29
C MET A 1 2.80 -14.84 -27.07
N SER A 2 2.99 -13.53 -27.25
CA SER A 2 3.01 -12.57 -26.14
C SER A 2 1.61 -12.44 -25.54
N LYS A 3 1.45 -12.71 -24.23
CA LYS A 3 0.18 -12.46 -23.52
C LYS A 3 -0.13 -10.97 -23.56
N LYS A 4 -1.27 -10.61 -24.14
CA LYS A 4 -1.75 -9.22 -24.19
C LYS A 4 -2.30 -8.86 -22.81
N ILE A 5 -1.54 -8.08 -22.04
CA ILE A 5 -1.96 -7.59 -20.72
C ILE A 5 -3.20 -6.72 -20.90
N LYS A 6 -4.28 -7.03 -20.20
CA LYS A 6 -5.51 -6.23 -20.23
C LYS A 6 -5.43 -5.15 -19.16
N LYS A 7 -6.12 -4.02 -19.39
CA LYS A 7 -6.25 -2.94 -18.40
C LYS A 7 -6.75 -3.47 -17.05
N LYS A 8 -7.71 -4.38 -17.07
CA LYS A 8 -8.26 -5.03 -15.87
C LYS A 8 -7.17 -5.73 -15.04
N ASP A 9 -6.24 -6.44 -15.68
CA ASP A 9 -5.16 -7.15 -14.98
C ASP A 9 -4.22 -6.18 -14.25
N ILE A 10 -4.00 -4.99 -14.82
CA ILE A 10 -3.18 -3.93 -14.21
C ILE A 10 -3.94 -3.28 -13.05
N ASP A 11 -5.25 -3.06 -13.22
CA ASP A 11 -6.10 -2.48 -12.18
C ASP A 11 -6.23 -3.42 -10.97
N GLU A 12 -6.32 -4.74 -11.19
CA GLU A 12 -6.27 -5.77 -10.14
C GLU A 12 -4.91 -5.78 -9.43
N GLN A 13 -3.79 -5.74 -10.16
CA GLN A 13 -2.46 -5.65 -9.55
C GLN A 13 -2.27 -4.39 -8.71
N LEU A 14 -2.83 -3.26 -9.14
CA LEU A 14 -2.81 -2.02 -8.36
C LEU A 14 -3.59 -2.19 -7.05
N LEU A 15 -4.78 -2.77 -7.10
CA LEU A 15 -5.58 -3.05 -5.90
C LEU A 15 -4.85 -3.99 -4.93
N ASP A 16 -4.29 -5.09 -5.43
CA ASP A 16 -3.51 -6.03 -4.62
C ASP A 16 -2.30 -5.35 -3.95
N SER A 17 -1.64 -4.46 -4.69
CA SER A 17 -0.53 -3.66 -4.17
C SER A 17 -0.97 -2.69 -3.08
N ILE A 18 -2.11 -2.01 -3.25
CA ILE A 18 -2.70 -1.11 -2.24
C ILE A 18 -2.93 -1.87 -0.94
N PHE A 19 -3.62 -3.02 -1.00
CA PHE A 19 -3.93 -3.79 0.20
C PHE A 19 -2.69 -4.39 0.86
N THR A 20 -1.68 -4.73 0.07
CA THR A 20 -0.41 -5.24 0.60
C THR A 20 0.35 -4.16 1.34
N LEU A 21 0.48 -2.96 0.76
CA LEU A 21 1.12 -1.83 1.42
C LEU A 21 0.34 -1.33 2.64
N GLU A 22 -0.99 -1.41 2.62
CA GLU A 22 -1.81 -1.08 3.79
C GLU A 22 -1.48 -2.00 4.97
N ARG A 23 -1.39 -3.32 4.72
CA ARG A 23 -1.01 -4.31 5.75
C ARG A 23 0.41 -4.07 6.26
N GLU A 24 1.36 -3.86 5.35
CA GLU A 24 2.76 -3.57 5.70
C GLU A 24 2.87 -2.31 6.57
N TRP A 25 2.25 -1.21 6.15
CA TRP A 25 2.25 0.03 6.94
C TRP A 25 1.63 -0.18 8.32
N LYS A 26 0.46 -0.82 8.41
CA LYS A 26 -0.20 -1.10 9.70
C LYS A 26 0.65 -1.99 10.61
N GLN A 27 1.38 -2.96 10.05
CA GLN A 27 2.30 -3.81 10.80
C GLN A 27 3.48 -3.00 11.34
N ILE A 28 4.16 -2.22 10.50
CA ILE A 28 5.30 -1.38 10.91
C ILE A 28 4.86 -0.38 11.97
N ARG A 29 3.72 0.30 11.75
CA ARG A 29 3.14 1.24 12.70
C ARG A 29 2.85 0.59 14.05
N SER A 30 2.24 -0.60 14.07
CA SER A 30 1.97 -1.34 15.32
C SER A 30 3.26 -1.69 16.09
N LEU A 31 4.36 -1.98 15.37
CA LEU A 31 5.66 -2.23 15.99
C LEU A 31 6.26 -0.96 16.60
N VAL A 32 6.19 0.17 15.87
CA VAL A 32 6.65 1.47 16.36
C VAL A 32 5.84 1.92 17.58
N GLU A 33 4.52 1.82 17.54
CA GLU A 33 3.62 2.19 18.65
C GLU A 33 3.85 1.37 19.92
N ARG A 34 4.31 0.11 19.79
CA ARG A 34 4.60 -0.79 20.93
C ARG A 34 6.05 -0.69 21.41
N SER A 35 6.91 0.07 20.73
CA SER A 35 8.31 0.19 21.11
C SER A 35 8.47 1.14 22.29
N ILE A 36 9.18 0.69 23.32
CA ILE A 36 9.50 1.52 24.50
C ILE A 36 10.40 2.70 24.10
N GLU A 37 11.33 2.46 23.19
CA GLU A 37 12.17 3.49 22.57
C GLU A 37 12.26 3.22 21.06
N PRO A 38 11.40 3.86 20.25
CA PRO A 38 11.44 3.70 18.81
C PRO A 38 12.68 4.38 18.23
N MET A 39 13.46 3.63 17.43
CA MET A 39 14.59 4.18 16.69
C MET A 39 14.12 5.08 15.54
N ASP A 40 14.89 6.12 15.21
CA ASP A 40 14.64 6.99 14.05
C ASP A 40 14.45 6.19 12.75
N THR A 41 15.20 5.09 12.61
CA THR A 41 15.10 4.20 11.45
C THR A 41 13.75 3.50 11.36
N SER A 42 13.13 3.17 12.49
CA SER A 42 11.79 2.56 12.55
C SER A 42 10.71 3.57 12.19
N ILE A 43 10.83 4.81 12.69
CA ILE A 43 9.93 5.92 12.35
C ILE A 43 10.04 6.25 10.85
N TYR A 44 11.26 6.32 10.32
CA TYR A 44 11.49 6.54 8.89
C TYR A 44 10.85 5.44 8.03
N ARG A 45 10.98 4.18 8.43
CA ARG A 45 10.35 3.04 7.73
C ARG A 45 8.83 3.13 7.75
N GLU A 46 8.23 3.51 8.87
CA GLU A 46 6.79 3.72 8.97
C GLU A 46 6.33 4.81 8.00
N ASN A 47 6.99 5.98 8.03
CA ASN A 47 6.67 7.11 7.16
C ASN A 47 6.82 6.74 5.68
N LEU A 48 7.87 5.99 5.32
CA LEU A 48 8.07 5.52 3.95
C LEU A 48 6.98 4.55 3.51
N ALA A 49 6.59 3.59 4.36
CA ALA A 49 5.51 2.66 4.07
C ALA A 49 4.17 3.40 3.88
N GLN A 50 3.87 4.36 4.75
CA GLN A 50 2.69 5.22 4.64
C GLN A 50 2.68 6.01 3.32
N ALA A 51 3.81 6.63 2.95
CA ALA A 51 3.93 7.39 1.71
C ALA A 51 3.64 6.53 0.47
N LYS A 52 4.18 5.30 0.42
CA LYS A 52 3.91 4.36 -0.68
C LYS A 52 2.43 3.98 -0.76
N TYR A 53 1.80 3.69 0.37
CA TYR A 53 0.36 3.39 0.43
C TYR A 53 -0.49 4.56 -0.07
N LEU A 54 -0.24 5.77 0.43
CA LEU A 54 -0.95 6.99 0.00
C LEU A 54 -0.75 7.29 -1.48
N PHE A 55 0.44 7.05 -2.01
CA PHE A 55 0.73 7.20 -3.43
C PHE A 55 -0.17 6.28 -4.28
N LEU A 56 -0.28 4.99 -3.95
CA LEU A 56 -1.14 4.09 -4.72
C LEU A 56 -2.63 4.41 -4.59
N LEU A 57 -3.08 4.94 -3.46
CA LEU A 57 -4.46 5.44 -3.34
C LEU A 57 -4.73 6.63 -4.29
N ARG A 58 -3.75 7.52 -4.46
CA ARG A 58 -3.84 8.62 -5.44
C ARG A 58 -3.91 8.07 -6.85
N GLU A 59 -3.10 7.07 -7.18
CA GLU A 59 -3.14 6.40 -8.48
C GLU A 59 -4.49 5.72 -8.75
N ALA A 60 -5.06 5.02 -7.78
CA ALA A 60 -6.39 4.43 -7.91
C ALA A 60 -7.46 5.51 -8.18
N ARG A 61 -7.39 6.65 -7.49
CA ARG A 61 -8.27 7.80 -7.74
C ARG A 61 -8.10 8.34 -9.16
N HIS A 62 -6.87 8.52 -9.64
CA HIS A 62 -6.58 8.97 -11.00
C HIS A 62 -7.15 8.02 -12.06
N ARG A 63 -7.13 6.71 -11.78
CA ARG A 63 -7.68 5.66 -12.66
C ARG A 63 -9.19 5.43 -12.49
N LYS A 64 -9.83 6.12 -11.54
CA LYS A 64 -11.25 5.96 -11.16
C LYS A 64 -11.59 4.54 -10.69
N ILE A 65 -10.67 3.91 -9.96
CA ILE A 65 -10.85 2.58 -9.37
C ILE A 65 -11.19 2.75 -7.89
N SER A 66 -12.24 2.05 -7.44
CA SER A 66 -12.61 2.03 -6.02
C SER A 66 -11.71 1.05 -5.27
N ALA A 67 -10.93 1.56 -4.30
CA ALA A 67 -10.12 0.74 -3.39
C ALA A 67 -10.95 0.25 -2.18
N ILE A 68 -12.14 -0.27 -2.41
CA ILE A 68 -13.02 -0.84 -1.38
C ILE A 68 -12.90 -2.36 -1.45
N ARG A 69 -12.55 -2.99 -0.32
CA ARG A 69 -12.61 -4.45 -0.18
C ARG A 69 -13.97 -4.84 0.38
N TYR A 70 -14.73 -5.62 -0.37
CA TYR A 70 -15.87 -6.35 0.18
C TYR A 70 -15.30 -7.57 0.90
N ASN A 71 -15.57 -7.68 2.20
CA ASN A 71 -15.11 -8.77 3.05
C ASN A 71 -16.20 -9.82 3.18
#